data_AF-A0AAV5T7E1-F1
#
_entry.id   AF-A0AAV5T7E1-F1
#
_cell.length_a   1.000
_cell.length_b   1.000
_cell.length_c   1.000
_cell.angle_alpha   90.00
_cell.angle_beta   90.00
_cell.angle_gamma   90.00
#
_symmetry.space_group_name_H-M   'P 1'
#
loop_
_entity.id
_entity.type
_entity.pdbx_description
1 polymer ?
#
loop_
_entity_poly.entity_id
_entity_poly.type
_entity_poly.pdbx_seq_one_letter_code
_entity_poly.pdbx_strand_id
1 'polypeptide(L)'
;TGNDLTEPLTFNCTPINCSSLLGPMDDFKAFLGPETALAVFVDFKRLLESNKGVLPFSAAHVGRQTREGLAGIREFTMCEIEHFSDPANKSFPKFDKVAGQLLKLYTEFSQMNAHNLVEMSTYAAVERGIVANETLAYYMARCQIFLTKVGVDPARIRFRQHLSSEMAHYAQECWDAEVQTSYGWVTCARNVQRAHYDLHQHHKATNVKLV
;
A
#
# COMPACT_ATOMS: atom_id res chain seq x y z
N THR A 1 -14.00 2.98 34.68
CA THR A 1 -14.06 1.90 35.68
C THR A 1 -12.72 1.70 36.37
N GLY A 2 -11.57 2.03 35.75
CA GLY A 2 -10.27 1.93 36.44
C GLY A 2 -9.84 0.49 36.72
N ASN A 3 -10.42 -0.47 35.98
CA ASN A 3 -10.12 -1.88 36.12
C ASN A 3 -8.70 -2.18 35.61
N ASP A 4 -8.08 -3.20 36.19
CA ASP A 4 -6.80 -3.71 35.71
C ASP A 4 -6.92 -4.23 34.28
N LEU A 5 -5.92 -3.91 33.46
CA LEU A 5 -5.80 -4.44 32.11
C LEU A 5 -5.08 -5.78 32.14
N THR A 6 -5.60 -6.75 31.39
CA THR A 6 -4.88 -8.00 31.13
C THR A 6 -3.68 -7.75 30.22
N GLU A 7 -2.77 -8.71 30.16
CA GLU A 7 -1.69 -8.69 29.18
C GLU A 7 -2.23 -8.53 27.75
N PRO A 8 -1.52 -7.78 26.88
CA PRO A 8 -1.95 -7.58 25.51
C PRO A 8 -1.89 -8.91 24.75
N LEU A 9 -3.04 -9.32 24.20
CA LEU A 9 -3.15 -10.51 23.36
C LEU A 9 -3.27 -10.09 21.89
N THR A 10 -2.73 -10.91 20.99
CA THR A 10 -2.95 -10.71 19.55
C THR A 10 -4.39 -11.03 19.23
N PHE A 11 -5.14 -10.02 18.81
CA PHE A 11 -6.49 -10.19 18.28
C PHE A 11 -6.44 -10.04 16.77
N ASN A 12 -6.96 -11.05 16.06
CA ASN A 12 -6.92 -11.03 14.60
C ASN A 12 -7.98 -10.04 14.06
N CYS A 13 -7.51 -8.93 13.48
CA CYS A 13 -8.37 -7.91 12.87
C CYS A 13 -8.73 -8.23 11.40
N THR A 14 -8.13 -9.26 10.78
CA THR A 14 -8.64 -9.84 9.52
C THR A 14 -9.97 -10.54 9.82
N PRO A 15 -10.91 -10.64 8.86
CA PRO A 15 -12.32 -10.91 9.13
C PRO A 15 -12.61 -12.39 9.42
N ILE A 16 -11.91 -12.99 10.40
CA ILE A 16 -12.36 -14.22 11.06
C ILE A 16 -13.79 -14.02 11.62
N ASN A 17 -14.14 -12.80 12.01
CA ASN A 17 -15.47 -12.43 12.50
C ASN A 17 -16.51 -12.12 11.41
N CYS A 18 -16.11 -12.11 10.13
CA CYS A 18 -17.04 -12.11 8.98
C CYS A 18 -16.71 -13.29 8.06
N SER A 19 -16.57 -14.47 8.65
CA SER A 19 -16.55 -15.71 7.88
C SER A 19 -17.97 -16.14 7.57
N SER A 20 -18.16 -16.72 6.39
CA SER A 20 -19.43 -17.31 5.97
C SER A 20 -19.16 -18.72 5.50
N LEU A 21 -20.07 -19.62 5.85
CA LEU A 21 -20.10 -20.95 5.28
C LEU A 21 -20.86 -20.84 3.95
N LEU A 22 -20.23 -21.35 2.89
CA LEU A 22 -20.75 -21.31 1.54
C LEU A 22 -21.26 -22.69 1.15
N GLY A 23 -22.35 -22.69 0.40
CA GLY A 23 -23.03 -23.89 -0.06
C GLY A 23 -24.18 -24.31 0.87
N PRO A 24 -25.11 -25.14 0.37
CA PRO A 24 -26.29 -25.56 1.12
C PRO A 24 -25.97 -26.43 2.35
N MET A 25 -24.78 -27.03 2.38
CA MET A 25 -24.29 -27.91 3.44
C MET A 25 -23.18 -27.28 4.29
N ASP A 26 -22.91 -25.98 4.11
CA ASP A 26 -21.85 -25.28 4.82
C ASP A 26 -20.43 -25.88 4.63
N ASP A 27 -20.21 -26.55 3.50
CA ASP A 27 -18.98 -27.31 3.21
C ASP A 27 -17.73 -26.43 3.06
N PHE A 28 -17.91 -25.14 2.73
CA PHE A 28 -16.80 -24.25 2.40
C PHE A 28 -16.78 -23.02 3.30
N LYS A 29 -15.73 -22.89 4.12
CA LYS A 29 -15.51 -21.67 4.88
C LYS A 29 -14.85 -20.61 3.99
N ALA A 30 -15.51 -19.49 3.80
CA ALA A 30 -14.98 -18.32 3.09
C ALA A 30 -14.92 -17.10 4.00
N PHE A 31 -14.14 -16.11 3.58
CA PHE A 31 -13.91 -14.87 4.29
C PHE A 31 -14.12 -13.70 3.35
N LEU A 32 -14.60 -12.57 3.87
CA LEU A 32 -14.52 -11.31 3.16
C LEU A 32 -13.05 -10.90 3.02
N GLY A 33 -12.68 -10.33 1.86
CA GLY A 33 -11.32 -9.83 1.66
C GLY A 33 -11.00 -8.69 2.63
N PRO A 34 -9.76 -8.62 3.17
CA PRO A 34 -9.28 -7.44 3.89
C PRO A 34 -8.72 -6.35 2.95
N GLU A 35 -8.52 -6.67 1.67
CA GLU A 35 -7.95 -5.80 0.63
C GLU A 35 -8.41 -6.23 -0.77
N THR A 36 -8.32 -5.33 -1.75
CA THR A 36 -8.68 -5.57 -3.15
C THR A 36 -7.54 -6.19 -3.98
N ALA A 37 -6.29 -6.08 -3.51
CA ALA A 37 -5.08 -6.51 -4.20
C ALA A 37 -5.05 -8.01 -4.50
N LEU A 38 -5.60 -8.84 -3.61
CA LEU A 38 -5.63 -10.30 -3.75
C LEU A 38 -6.24 -10.76 -5.08
N ALA A 39 -7.33 -10.11 -5.52
CA ALA A 39 -7.98 -10.44 -6.79
C ALA A 39 -7.04 -10.19 -7.98
N VAL A 40 -6.23 -9.14 -7.93
CA VAL A 40 -5.29 -8.79 -9.00
C VAL A 40 -4.17 -9.83 -9.12
N PHE A 41 -3.68 -10.37 -8.01
CA PHE A 41 -2.64 -11.41 -8.03
C PHE A 41 -3.18 -12.75 -8.55
N VAL A 42 -4.40 -13.13 -8.18
CA VAL A 42 -5.04 -14.35 -8.71
C VAL A 42 -5.22 -14.27 -10.23
N ASP A 43 -5.61 -13.11 -10.75
CA ASP A 43 -5.81 -12.89 -12.19
C ASP A 43 -4.54 -12.48 -12.94
N PHE A 44 -3.37 -12.45 -12.29
CA PHE A 44 -2.12 -11.91 -12.85
C PHE A 44 -1.81 -12.45 -14.25
N LYS A 45 -1.94 -13.77 -14.46
CA LYS A 45 -1.65 -14.40 -15.76
C LYS A 45 -2.52 -13.84 -16.88
N ARG A 46 -3.82 -13.66 -16.63
CA ARG A 46 -4.77 -13.12 -17.61
C ARG A 46 -4.51 -11.65 -17.88
N LEU A 47 -4.14 -10.89 -16.84
CA LEU A 47 -3.80 -9.48 -16.96
C LEU A 47 -2.51 -9.28 -17.77
N LEU A 48 -1.50 -10.11 -17.52
CA LEU A 48 -0.25 -10.13 -18.28
C LEU A 48 -0.48 -10.53 -19.74
N GLU A 49 -1.30 -11.55 -20.00
CA GLU A 49 -1.70 -11.96 -21.35
C GLU A 49 -2.43 -10.82 -22.09
N SER A 50 -3.31 -10.09 -21.40
CA SER A 50 -3.99 -8.90 -21.94
C SER A 50 -3.00 -7.79 -22.29
N ASN A 51 -1.88 -7.69 -21.57
CA ASN A 51 -0.75 -6.82 -21.90
C ASN A 51 0.30 -7.50 -22.81
N LYS A 52 -0.07 -8.56 -23.53
CA LYS A 52 0.77 -9.29 -24.49
C LYS A 52 2.06 -9.86 -23.89
N GLY A 53 2.07 -10.17 -22.60
CA GLY A 53 3.24 -10.74 -21.93
C GLY A 53 4.35 -9.73 -21.63
N VAL A 54 4.10 -8.43 -21.76
CA VAL A 54 5.12 -7.38 -21.61
C VAL A 54 5.02 -6.71 -20.25
N LEU A 55 6.15 -6.46 -19.61
CA LEU A 55 6.28 -5.57 -18.45
C LEU A 55 6.83 -4.20 -18.89
N PRO A 56 6.52 -3.10 -18.18
CA PRO A 56 5.62 -3.03 -17.02
C PRO A 56 4.13 -2.94 -17.42
N PHE A 57 3.25 -3.31 -16.50
CA PHE A 57 1.81 -3.02 -16.60
C PHE A 57 1.20 -2.75 -15.23
N SER A 58 0.01 -2.16 -15.21
CA SER A 58 -0.75 -1.95 -13.99
C SER A 58 -2.16 -2.49 -14.10
N ALA A 59 -2.67 -3.00 -13.00
CA ALA A 59 -4.07 -3.32 -12.81
C ALA A 59 -4.58 -2.56 -11.59
N ALA A 60 -5.84 -2.13 -11.64
CA ALA A 60 -6.46 -1.38 -10.57
C ALA A 60 -7.81 -1.99 -10.22
N HIS A 61 -8.15 -1.99 -8.94
CA HIS A 61 -9.43 -2.46 -8.44
C HIS A 61 -10.00 -1.41 -7.50
N VAL A 62 -11.25 -1.00 -7.75
CA VAL A 62 -12.05 -0.18 -6.82
C VAL A 62 -13.20 -1.02 -6.29
N GLY A 63 -13.24 -1.26 -4.98
CA GLY A 63 -14.21 -2.18 -4.38
C GLY A 63 -14.41 -1.96 -2.89
N ARG A 64 -15.52 -2.49 -2.35
CA ARG A 64 -15.83 -2.45 -0.91
C ARG A 64 -15.03 -3.53 -0.17
N GLN A 65 -14.43 -3.17 0.95
CA GLN A 65 -13.65 -4.06 1.80
C GLN A 65 -14.10 -3.94 3.25
N THR A 66 -14.03 -5.05 3.99
CA THR A 66 -14.41 -5.10 5.40
C THR A 66 -13.20 -5.33 6.28
N ARG A 67 -12.70 -4.26 6.89
CA ARG A 67 -11.66 -4.27 7.93
C ARG A 67 -11.82 -3.05 8.82
N GLU A 68 -11.11 -3.01 9.95
CA GLU A 68 -10.99 -1.77 10.72
C GLU A 68 -10.26 -0.71 9.87
N GLY A 69 -11.01 0.32 9.49
CA GLY A 69 -10.56 1.44 8.67
C GLY A 69 -10.41 2.73 9.48
N LEU A 70 -10.19 3.82 8.75
CA LEU A 70 -10.20 5.17 9.31
C LEU A 70 -11.45 5.40 10.17
N ALA A 71 -11.27 6.07 11.31
CA ALA A 71 -12.35 6.49 12.20
C ALA A 71 -13.27 5.33 12.68
N GLY A 72 -12.75 4.10 12.76
CA GLY A 72 -13.49 2.95 13.31
C GLY A 72 -14.54 2.37 12.35
N ILE A 73 -14.52 2.74 11.08
CA ILE A 73 -15.40 2.16 10.06
C ILE A 73 -14.98 0.71 9.81
N ARG A 74 -15.95 -0.20 9.67
CA ARG A 74 -15.70 -1.62 9.41
C ARG A 74 -15.89 -2.03 7.96
N GLU A 75 -16.45 -1.15 7.14
CA GLU A 75 -16.64 -1.37 5.71
C GLU A 75 -16.46 -0.06 4.95
N PHE A 76 -15.57 -0.04 3.96
CA PHE A 76 -15.30 1.15 3.16
C PHE A 76 -14.84 0.77 1.75
N THR A 77 -14.94 1.73 0.83
CA THR A 77 -14.44 1.54 -0.54
C THR A 77 -12.95 1.83 -0.59
N MET A 78 -12.19 0.92 -1.17
CA MET A 78 -10.77 1.06 -1.43
C MET A 78 -10.51 1.13 -2.92
N CYS A 79 -9.43 1.81 -3.30
CA CYS A 79 -8.87 1.82 -4.63
C CYS A 79 -7.41 1.40 -4.50
N GLU A 80 -7.06 0.25 -5.07
CA GLU A 80 -5.68 -0.24 -5.09
C GLU A 80 -5.21 -0.38 -6.53
N ILE A 81 -3.92 -0.09 -6.74
CA ILE A 81 -3.25 -0.18 -8.03
C ILE A 81 -2.02 -1.06 -7.81
N GLU A 82 -2.00 -2.21 -8.46
CA GLU A 82 -0.83 -3.07 -8.51
C GLU A 82 -0.05 -2.75 -9.79
N HIS A 83 1.19 -2.27 -9.62
CA HIS A 83 2.09 -1.98 -10.72
C HIS A 83 3.18 -3.07 -10.79
N PHE A 84 3.12 -3.88 -11.84
CA PHE A 84 4.08 -4.93 -12.10
C PHE A 84 5.19 -4.38 -13.00
N SER A 85 6.42 -4.47 -12.54
CA SER A 85 7.61 -3.99 -13.24
C SER A 85 8.74 -5.00 -13.15
N ASP A 86 9.71 -4.90 -14.06
CA ASP A 86 10.91 -5.72 -14.02
C ASP A 86 11.81 -5.24 -12.85
N PRO A 87 12.17 -6.12 -11.90
CA PRO A 87 13.03 -5.74 -10.77
C PRO A 87 14.42 -5.24 -11.19
N ALA A 88 14.91 -5.61 -12.38
CA ALA A 88 16.18 -5.12 -12.89
C ALA A 88 16.09 -3.67 -13.42
N ASN A 89 14.89 -3.22 -13.79
CA ASN A 89 14.66 -1.88 -14.32
C ASN A 89 14.05 -0.96 -13.25
N LYS A 90 14.88 -0.07 -12.69
CA LYS A 90 14.44 0.91 -11.69
C LYS A 90 13.87 2.20 -12.28
N SER A 91 13.89 2.35 -13.61
CA SER A 91 13.40 3.55 -14.30
C SER A 91 11.89 3.47 -14.54
N PHE A 92 11.25 4.63 -14.58
CA PHE A 92 9.83 4.76 -14.87
C PHE A 92 9.60 5.78 -15.99
N PRO A 93 9.00 5.40 -17.14
CA PRO A 93 8.93 6.26 -18.32
C PRO A 93 8.24 7.62 -18.16
N LYS A 94 7.47 7.83 -17.08
CA LYS A 94 6.77 9.09 -16.80
C LYS A 94 7.32 9.82 -15.57
N PHE A 95 8.48 9.41 -15.05
CA PHE A 95 9.09 9.99 -13.87
C PHE A 95 9.37 11.48 -14.04
N ASP A 96 9.85 11.90 -15.21
CA ASP A 96 10.11 13.30 -15.55
C ASP A 96 8.92 14.24 -15.31
N LYS A 97 7.68 13.72 -15.43
CA LYS A 97 6.45 14.52 -15.21
C LYS A 97 6.26 14.94 -13.76
N VAL A 98 6.93 14.25 -12.83
CA VAL A 98 6.79 14.48 -11.38
C VAL A 98 8.13 14.67 -10.68
N ALA A 99 9.27 14.53 -11.37
CA ALA A 99 10.61 14.72 -10.85
C ALA A 99 10.78 16.03 -10.05
N GLY A 100 10.15 17.12 -10.51
CA GLY A 100 10.17 18.43 -9.84
C GLY A 100 9.18 18.61 -8.68
N GLN A 101 8.30 17.65 -8.41
CA GLN A 101 7.32 17.75 -7.32
C GLN A 101 8.03 17.66 -5.97
N LEU A 102 7.75 18.61 -5.08
CA LEU A 102 8.27 18.61 -3.71
C LEU A 102 7.45 17.63 -2.86
N LEU A 103 8.16 16.73 -2.17
CA LEU A 103 7.60 15.77 -1.22
C LEU A 103 8.07 16.10 0.18
N LYS A 104 7.13 16.04 1.12
CA LYS A 104 7.38 16.14 2.56
C LYS A 104 7.56 14.75 3.15
N LEU A 105 8.80 14.37 3.40
CA LEU A 105 9.19 13.03 3.81
C LEU A 105 9.46 12.98 5.32
N TYR A 106 8.81 12.05 6.00
CA TYR A 106 9.07 11.69 7.39
C TYR A 106 9.71 10.29 7.41
N THR A 107 11.04 10.26 7.26
CA THR A 107 11.82 9.03 7.11
C THR A 107 11.86 8.23 8.42
N GLU A 108 12.26 6.95 8.37
CA GLU A 108 12.54 6.16 9.58
C GLU A 108 13.59 6.86 10.46
N PHE A 109 14.65 7.40 9.85
CA PHE A 109 15.68 8.15 10.56
C PHE A 109 15.11 9.38 11.29
N SER A 110 14.22 10.14 10.65
CA SER A 110 13.59 11.30 11.28
C SER A 110 12.69 10.91 12.45
N GLN A 111 11.98 9.78 12.33
CA GLN A 111 11.14 9.22 13.39
C GLN A 111 11.95 8.82 14.64
N MET A 112 13.10 8.17 14.44
CA MET A 112 13.92 7.68 15.56
C MET A 112 14.74 8.76 16.25
N ASN A 113 15.12 9.81 15.53
CA ASN A 113 16.01 10.87 16.06
C ASN A 113 15.29 12.18 16.38
N ALA A 114 13.96 12.16 16.44
CA ALA A 114 13.11 13.35 16.63
C ALA A 114 13.48 14.51 15.69
N HIS A 115 13.93 14.19 14.47
CA HIS A 115 14.26 15.20 13.47
C HIS A 115 12.99 15.64 12.74
N ASN A 116 13.06 16.86 12.21
CA ASN A 116 11.96 17.43 11.46
C ASN A 116 11.75 16.72 10.12
N LEU A 117 10.56 16.97 9.56
CA LEU A 117 10.18 16.65 8.20
C LEU A 117 11.23 17.13 7.20
N VAL A 118 11.61 16.29 6.24
CA VAL A 118 12.53 16.66 5.17
C VAL A 118 11.74 16.96 3.91
N GLU A 119 11.92 18.15 3.34
CA GLU A 119 11.30 18.51 2.06
C GLU A 119 12.34 18.47 0.95
N MET A 120 12.03 17.75 -0.13
CA MET A 120 12.89 17.69 -1.31
C MET A 120 12.10 17.34 -2.57
N SER A 121 12.70 17.56 -3.74
CA SER A 121 12.10 17.13 -4.99
C SER A 121 12.04 15.60 -5.08
N THR A 122 11.05 15.11 -5.82
CA THR A 122 10.86 13.67 -6.09
C THR A 122 12.12 13.08 -6.73
N TYR A 123 12.77 13.83 -7.64
CA TYR A 123 14.07 13.47 -8.20
C TYR A 123 15.15 13.30 -7.13
N ALA A 124 15.32 14.30 -6.25
CA ALA A 124 16.34 14.25 -5.20
C ALA A 124 16.11 13.11 -4.20
N ALA A 125 14.84 12.77 -3.94
CA ALA A 125 14.49 11.64 -3.08
C ALA A 125 14.97 10.30 -3.65
N VAL A 126 14.85 10.09 -4.96
CA VAL A 126 15.34 8.89 -5.65
C VAL A 126 16.85 8.92 -5.80
N GLU A 127 17.42 10.04 -6.24
CA GLU A 127 18.88 10.19 -6.44
C GLU A 127 19.67 9.95 -5.15
N ARG A 128 19.15 10.40 -4.01
CA ARG A 128 19.76 10.20 -2.68
C ARG A 128 19.47 8.81 -2.08
N GLY A 129 18.69 7.98 -2.77
CA GLY A 129 18.30 6.65 -2.29
C GLY A 129 17.38 6.67 -1.06
N ILE A 130 16.68 7.78 -0.81
CA ILE A 130 15.68 7.86 0.27
C ILE A 130 14.41 7.10 -0.12
N VAL A 131 14.04 7.16 -1.40
CA VAL A 131 12.99 6.34 -2.00
C VAL A 131 13.63 5.36 -2.98
N ALA A 132 13.32 4.07 -2.89
CA ALA A 132 14.10 3.03 -3.59
C ALA A 132 14.19 3.14 -5.12
N ASN A 133 13.15 3.65 -5.80
CA ASN A 133 13.09 3.73 -7.25
C ASN A 133 12.09 4.77 -7.77
N GLU A 134 12.18 5.05 -9.07
CA GLU A 134 11.35 6.02 -9.77
C GLU A 134 9.86 5.64 -9.77
N THR A 135 9.54 4.35 -9.82
CA THR A 135 8.14 3.88 -9.81
C THR A 135 7.45 4.24 -8.50
N LEU A 136 8.05 3.90 -7.36
CA LEU A 136 7.52 4.21 -6.04
C LEU A 136 7.38 5.72 -5.84
N ALA A 137 8.44 6.46 -6.16
CA ALA A 137 8.44 7.92 -6.08
C ALA A 137 7.40 8.56 -7.02
N TYR A 138 7.20 8.01 -8.22
CA TYR A 138 6.18 8.49 -9.15
C TYR A 138 4.78 8.34 -8.56
N TYR A 139 4.45 7.17 -8.00
CA TYR A 139 3.14 6.95 -7.38
C TYR A 139 2.93 7.79 -6.12
N MET A 140 3.97 8.00 -5.30
CA MET A 140 3.90 8.95 -4.17
C MET A 140 3.56 10.37 -4.66
N ALA A 141 4.28 10.89 -5.65
CA ALA A 141 4.00 12.22 -6.20
C ALA A 141 2.60 12.31 -6.84
N ARG A 142 2.16 11.28 -7.56
CA ARG A 142 0.80 11.20 -8.12
C ARG A 142 -0.27 11.14 -7.04
N CYS A 143 0.00 10.46 -5.93
CA CYS A 143 -0.88 10.40 -4.77
C CYS A 143 -1.03 11.80 -4.16
N GLN A 144 0.06 12.54 -3.95
CA GLN A 144 0.01 13.93 -3.47
C GLN A 144 -0.80 14.82 -4.43
N ILE A 145 -0.54 14.76 -5.74
CA ILE A 145 -1.27 15.53 -6.74
C ILE A 145 -2.77 15.20 -6.70
N PHE A 146 -3.12 13.93 -6.55
CA PHE A 146 -4.51 13.51 -6.44
C PHE A 146 -5.17 14.06 -5.17
N LEU A 147 -4.54 13.92 -4.00
CA LEU A 147 -5.03 14.44 -2.73
C LEU A 147 -5.26 15.96 -2.77
N THR A 148 -4.32 16.71 -3.34
CA THR A 148 -4.47 18.16 -3.54
C THR A 148 -5.63 18.47 -4.49
N LYS A 149 -5.78 17.71 -5.58
CA LYS A 149 -6.85 17.93 -6.56
C LYS A 149 -8.25 17.67 -5.98
N VAL A 150 -8.38 16.75 -5.02
CA VAL A 150 -9.65 16.50 -4.32
C VAL A 150 -9.89 17.44 -3.14
N GLY A 151 -9.01 18.41 -2.90
CA GLY A 151 -9.21 19.51 -1.95
C GLY A 151 -8.44 19.40 -0.64
N VAL A 152 -7.53 18.44 -0.49
CA VAL A 152 -6.64 18.38 0.69
C VAL A 152 -5.60 19.49 0.61
N ASP A 153 -5.47 20.26 1.68
CA ASP A 153 -4.44 21.30 1.83
C ASP A 153 -3.02 20.68 1.72
N PRO A 154 -2.19 21.07 0.73
CA PRO A 154 -0.82 20.58 0.58
C PRO A 154 0.07 20.83 1.81
N ALA A 155 -0.25 21.84 2.63
CA ALA A 155 0.47 22.08 3.88
C ALA A 155 0.34 20.89 4.85
N ARG A 156 -0.79 20.17 4.76
CA ARG A 156 -1.23 19.10 5.66
C ARG A 156 -1.04 17.70 5.08
N ILE A 157 -0.27 17.55 4.01
CA ILE A 157 0.10 16.25 3.43
C ILE A 157 1.56 15.96 3.78
N ARG A 158 1.86 14.73 4.21
CA ARG A 158 3.23 14.21 4.31
C ARG A 158 3.28 12.75 3.92
N PHE A 159 4.47 12.25 3.63
CA PHE A 159 4.75 10.83 3.43
C PHE A 159 5.57 10.30 4.60
N ARG A 160 5.02 9.36 5.37
CA ARG A 160 5.73 8.70 6.46
C ARG A 160 6.24 7.34 6.02
N GLN A 161 7.54 7.13 6.17
CA GLN A 161 8.15 5.82 5.93
C GLN A 161 7.79 4.88 7.08
N HIS A 162 7.43 3.64 6.78
CA HIS A 162 7.25 2.63 7.84
C HIS A 162 8.60 2.33 8.50
N LEU A 163 8.56 2.12 9.82
CA LEU A 163 9.72 1.60 10.55
C LEU A 163 9.96 0.14 10.18
N SER A 164 11.20 -0.32 10.33
CA SER A 164 11.55 -1.74 10.19
C SER A 164 10.69 -2.68 11.06
N SER A 165 10.28 -2.24 12.26
CA SER A 165 9.39 -2.98 13.16
C SER A 165 7.91 -2.95 12.76
N GLU A 166 7.49 -2.01 11.92
CA GLU A 166 6.11 -1.81 11.46
C GLU A 166 5.85 -2.42 10.08
N MET A 167 6.92 -2.76 9.36
CA MET A 167 6.84 -3.24 7.98
C MET A 167 5.96 -4.49 7.89
N ALA A 168 5.00 -4.46 6.97
CA ALA A 168 4.23 -5.65 6.65
C ALA A 168 5.16 -6.76 6.15
N HIS A 169 4.87 -8.02 6.48
CA HIS A 169 5.69 -9.18 6.14
C HIS A 169 5.96 -9.36 4.62
N TYR A 170 5.16 -8.73 3.77
CA TYR A 170 5.28 -8.75 2.31
C TYR A 170 6.00 -7.52 1.72
N ALA A 171 6.31 -6.49 2.51
CA ALA A 171 6.82 -5.21 2.03
C ALA A 171 8.34 -5.08 2.21
N GLN A 172 9.02 -4.53 1.20
CA GLN A 172 10.43 -4.11 1.27
C GLN A 172 10.56 -2.64 1.68
N GLU A 173 9.64 -1.79 1.20
CA GLU A 173 9.58 -0.38 1.52
C GLU A 173 8.13 0.07 1.49
N CYS A 174 7.74 0.94 2.41
CA CYS A 174 6.37 1.42 2.53
C CYS A 174 6.35 2.90 2.95
N TRP A 175 5.55 3.69 2.23
CA TRP A 175 5.30 5.09 2.50
C TRP A 175 3.80 5.38 2.60
N ASP A 176 3.37 5.79 3.79
CA ASP A 176 2.03 6.25 4.07
C ASP A 176 1.89 7.72 3.67
N ALA A 177 0.97 8.02 2.76
CA ALA A 177 0.49 9.39 2.56
C ALA A 177 -0.46 9.74 3.71
N GLU A 178 0.00 10.57 4.63
CA GLU A 178 -0.75 11.01 5.80
C GLU A 178 -1.31 12.42 5.60
N VAL A 179 -2.54 12.61 6.08
CA VAL A 179 -3.21 13.91 6.10
C VAL A 179 -3.41 14.36 7.54
N GLN A 180 -3.09 15.62 7.83
CA GLN A 180 -3.30 16.20 9.15
C GLN A 180 -4.78 16.58 9.34
N THR A 181 -5.39 15.98 10.36
CA THR A 181 -6.79 16.20 10.75
C THR A 181 -6.88 16.69 12.19
N SER A 182 -8.09 16.90 12.71
CA SER A 182 -8.32 17.18 14.13
C SER A 182 -7.93 16.02 15.06
N TYR A 183 -7.82 14.80 14.54
CA TYR A 183 -7.41 13.59 15.27
C TYR A 183 -5.89 13.33 15.17
N GLY A 184 -5.14 14.26 14.59
CA GLY A 184 -3.72 14.08 14.26
C GLY A 184 -3.51 13.63 12.82
N TRP A 185 -2.34 13.05 12.56
CA TRP A 185 -1.96 12.53 11.24
C TRP A 185 -2.63 11.19 11.00
N VAL A 186 -3.34 11.07 9.88
CA VAL A 186 -4.04 9.83 9.52
C VAL A 186 -3.64 9.38 8.13
N THR A 187 -3.31 8.10 7.98
CA THR A 187 -2.94 7.49 6.70
C THR A 187 -4.13 7.45 5.74
N CYS A 188 -4.05 8.16 4.62
CA CYS A 188 -5.09 8.18 3.58
C CYS A 188 -4.78 7.24 2.41
N ALA A 189 -3.51 6.99 2.12
CA ALA A 189 -3.07 6.04 1.10
C ALA A 189 -1.73 5.42 1.50
N ARG A 190 -1.47 4.19 1.04
CA ARG A 190 -0.18 3.51 1.25
C ARG A 190 0.47 3.24 -0.08
N ASN A 191 1.75 3.55 -0.19
CA ASN A 191 2.57 3.27 -1.37
C ASN A 191 3.59 2.21 -0.95
N VAL A 192 3.43 0.99 -1.44
CA VAL A 192 4.16 -0.18 -0.94
C VAL A 192 4.91 -0.87 -2.06
N GLN A 193 6.17 -1.17 -1.83
CA GLN A 193 6.95 -2.05 -2.68
C GLN A 193 6.95 -3.47 -2.09
N ARG A 194 6.24 -4.39 -2.75
CA ARG A 194 6.03 -5.78 -2.29
C ARG A 194 6.98 -6.81 -2.94
N ALA A 195 7.83 -6.33 -3.85
CA ALA A 195 8.70 -7.15 -4.70
C ALA A 195 7.92 -8.30 -5.39
N HIS A 196 8.25 -9.55 -5.10
CA HIS A 196 7.64 -10.74 -5.71
C HIS A 196 6.91 -11.63 -4.69
N TYR A 197 6.70 -11.14 -3.47
CA TYR A 197 6.17 -11.96 -2.36
C TYR A 197 4.81 -12.59 -2.73
N ASP A 198 3.87 -11.78 -3.19
CA ASP A 198 2.48 -12.21 -3.44
C ASP A 198 2.40 -13.27 -4.56
N LEU A 199 3.01 -13.00 -5.72
CA LEU A 199 3.07 -13.94 -6.83
C LEU A 199 3.77 -15.24 -6.44
N HIS A 200 4.83 -15.17 -5.64
CA HIS A 200 5.54 -16.34 -5.15
C HIS A 200 4.70 -17.19 -4.19
N GLN A 201 3.98 -16.58 -3.24
CA GLN A 201 3.10 -17.32 -2.33
C GLN A 201 1.96 -18.00 -3.09
N HIS A 202 1.34 -17.32 -4.05
CA HIS A 202 0.30 -17.92 -4.89
C HIS A 202 0.83 -19.07 -5.74
N HIS A 203 2.01 -18.91 -6.34
CA HIS A 203 2.67 -19.99 -7.08
C HIS A 203 2.92 -21.20 -6.18
N LYS A 204 3.52 -20.99 -5.00
CA LYS A 204 3.84 -22.05 -4.05
C LYS A 204 2.59 -22.80 -3.58
N ALA A 205 1.49 -22.10 -3.34
CA ALA A 205 0.25 -22.69 -2.86
C ALA A 205 -0.51 -23.47 -3.95
N THR A 206 -0.48 -23.01 -5.20
CA THR A 206 -1.32 -23.54 -6.29
C THR A 206 -0.56 -24.44 -7.26
N ASN A 207 0.78 -24.40 -7.24
CA ASN A 207 1.66 -24.97 -8.25
C ASN A 207 1.39 -24.43 -9.68
N VAL A 208 0.71 -23.29 -9.79
CA VAL A 208 0.48 -22.60 -11.06
C VAL A 208 1.57 -21.55 -11.24
N LYS A 209 2.24 -21.57 -12.39
CA LYS A 209 3.29 -20.60 -12.70
C LYS A 209 2.69 -19.21 -12.96
N LEU A 210 3.04 -18.24 -12.11
CA LEU A 210 2.61 -16.84 -12.18
C LEU A 210 3.79 -15.94 -12.57
N VAL A 211 4.47 -16.41 -13.63
CA VAL A 211 5.86 -16.22 -14.10
C VAL A 211 6.95 -16.92 -13.28
#